data_AF-A0A162M5R7-F1
#
_entry.id   AF-A0A162M5R7-F1
#
_cell.length_a   1.000
_cell.length_b   1.000
_cell.length_c   1.000
_cell.angle_alpha   90.00
_cell.angle_beta   90.00
_cell.angle_gamma   90.00
#
_symmetry.space_group_name_H-M   'P 1'
#
loop_
_entity.id
_entity.type
_entity.pdbx_description
1 polymer ?
#
loop_
_entity_poly.entity_id
_entity_poly.type
_entity_poly.pdbx_seq_one_letter_code
_entity_poly.pdbx_strand_id
1 'polypeptide(L)'
;MKLSNSQQANMRRSRKALVDNANMRRSRKAPVDNAIITQFVRYYSKPHESFELLGKNPELLDSRTIALLGRVARDMLRPTQLDMPSELKRKHAHIIISVAALLVICAITPKSALRVRLENFAGECKKTRRAHSEVVATLYDRIKPKFDYNKVNVELGKMSLKDDEAALAQALQI
;
A
#
# COMPACT_ATOMS: atom_id res chain seq x y z
N MET A 1 14.76 25.66 0.42
CA MET A 1 14.81 25.51 -1.06
C MET A 1 13.65 24.64 -1.52
N LYS A 2 12.72 25.17 -2.33
CA LYS A 2 11.64 24.41 -2.98
C LYS A 2 12.14 23.88 -4.32
N LEU A 3 11.97 22.59 -4.59
CA LEU A 3 12.34 21.95 -5.87
C LEU A 3 11.39 22.42 -6.98
N SER A 4 11.92 22.62 -8.19
CA SER A 4 11.10 22.98 -9.36
C SER A 4 10.13 21.86 -9.73
N ASN A 5 9.02 22.20 -10.39
CA ASN A 5 8.01 21.23 -10.82
C ASN A 5 8.60 20.13 -11.73
N SER A 6 9.60 20.46 -12.55
CA SER A 6 10.31 19.50 -13.40
C SER A 6 11.20 18.54 -12.60
N GLN A 7 11.86 19.01 -11.54
CA GLN A 7 12.63 18.16 -10.62
C GLN A 7 11.72 17.22 -9.81
N GLN A 8 10.54 17.69 -9.39
CA GLN A 8 9.55 16.85 -8.72
C GLN A 8 8.98 15.77 -9.66
N ALA A 9 8.71 16.12 -10.92
CA ALA A 9 8.20 15.17 -11.92
C ALA A 9 9.25 14.09 -12.27
N ASN A 10 10.52 14.46 -12.44
CA ASN A 10 11.59 13.52 -12.70
C ASN A 10 11.85 12.58 -11.51
N MET A 11 11.82 13.09 -10.27
CA MET A 11 11.91 12.23 -9.10
C MET A 11 10.73 11.26 -9.00
N ARG A 12 9.51 11.70 -9.30
CA ARG A 12 8.33 10.80 -9.34
C ARG A 12 8.50 9.69 -10.38
N ARG A 13 9.03 10.00 -11.57
CA ARG A 13 9.28 8.99 -12.63
C ARG A 13 10.34 7.96 -12.23
N SER A 14 11.49 8.38 -11.71
CA SER A 14 12.54 7.45 -11.26
C SER A 14 12.09 6.57 -10.09
N ARG A 15 11.20 7.08 -9.22
CA ARG A 15 10.63 6.34 -8.09
C ARG A 15 9.53 5.37 -8.50
N LYS A 16 8.73 5.74 -9.50
CA LYS A 16 7.79 4.81 -10.14
C LYS A 16 8.55 3.62 -10.74
N ALA A 17 9.66 3.89 -11.43
CA ALA A 17 10.54 2.86 -11.98
C ALA A 17 11.18 1.96 -10.89
N LEU A 18 11.46 2.48 -9.69
CA LEU A 18 11.95 1.68 -8.56
C LEU A 18 10.92 0.64 -8.09
N VAL A 19 9.66 1.07 -7.90
CA VAL A 19 8.58 0.16 -7.52
C VAL A 19 8.26 -0.82 -8.66
N ASP A 20 8.34 -0.38 -9.91
CA ASP A 20 8.13 -1.26 -11.07
C ASP A 20 9.25 -2.30 -11.21
N ASN A 21 10.52 -1.92 -11.04
CA ASN A 21 11.66 -2.84 -11.05
C ASN A 21 11.59 -3.89 -9.93
N ALA A 22 11.15 -3.50 -8.74
CA ALA A 22 10.90 -4.44 -7.65
C ALA A 22 9.75 -5.42 -7.97
N ASN A 23 8.79 -5.02 -8.81
CA ASN A 23 7.66 -5.86 -9.23
C ASN A 23 7.95 -6.74 -10.46
N MET A 24 9.03 -6.50 -11.23
CA MET A 24 9.27 -7.21 -12.49
C MET A 24 10.09 -8.50 -12.39
N ARG A 25 10.79 -8.76 -11.27
CA ARG A 25 11.54 -10.02 -11.11
C ARG A 25 10.62 -11.13 -10.62
N ARG A 26 9.91 -11.80 -11.54
CA ARG A 26 9.17 -13.05 -11.26
C ARG A 26 10.13 -14.11 -10.72
N SER A 27 10.21 -14.27 -9.40
CA SER A 27 10.90 -15.40 -8.80
C SER A 27 10.21 -16.70 -9.17
N ARG A 28 11.00 -17.74 -9.45
CA ARG A 28 10.51 -19.11 -9.65
C ARG A 28 10.29 -19.87 -8.33
N LYS A 29 10.56 -19.23 -7.19
CA LYS A 29 10.44 -19.86 -5.88
C LYS A 29 9.00 -19.88 -5.36
N ALA A 30 8.73 -20.84 -4.48
CA ALA A 30 7.44 -21.01 -3.83
C ALA A 30 7.06 -19.72 -3.07
N PRO A 31 5.76 -19.36 -3.03
CA PRO A 31 5.30 -18.21 -2.27
C PRO A 31 5.70 -18.34 -0.79
N VAL A 32 6.10 -17.22 -0.19
CA VAL A 32 6.38 -17.15 1.25
C VAL A 32 5.12 -17.50 2.03
N ASP A 33 5.27 -18.27 3.10
CA ASP A 33 4.17 -18.60 4.01
C ASP A 33 3.51 -17.32 4.56
N ASN A 34 2.18 -17.26 4.49
CA ASN A 34 1.38 -16.17 5.04
C ASN A 34 1.63 -15.95 6.54
N ALA A 35 1.98 -16.99 7.29
CA ALA A 35 2.36 -16.86 8.70
C ALA A 35 3.61 -15.98 8.88
N ILE A 36 4.63 -16.18 8.04
CA ILE A 36 5.88 -15.40 8.04
C ILE A 36 5.59 -13.95 7.64
N ILE A 37 4.77 -13.74 6.60
CA ILE A 37 4.36 -12.39 6.17
C ILE A 37 3.63 -11.66 7.30
N THR A 38 2.69 -12.35 7.97
CA THR A 38 1.93 -11.78 9.09
C THR A 38 2.83 -11.44 10.26
N GLN A 39 3.79 -12.32 10.59
CA GLN A 39 4.78 -12.09 11.63
C GLN A 39 5.66 -10.87 11.30
N PHE A 40 6.10 -10.75 10.05
CA PHE A 40 6.88 -9.61 9.59
C PHE A 40 6.10 -8.29 9.69
N VAL A 41 4.82 -8.28 9.32
CA VAL A 41 3.94 -7.11 9.47
C VAL A 41 3.81 -6.70 10.94
N ARG A 42 3.68 -7.67 11.86
CA ARG A 42 3.60 -7.40 13.30
C ARG A 42 4.90 -6.80 13.86
N TYR A 43 6.04 -7.22 13.35
CA TYR A 43 7.35 -6.74 13.79
C TYR A 43 7.81 -5.46 13.10
N TYR A 44 7.00 -4.86 12.24
CA TYR A 44 7.37 -3.61 11.53
C TYR A 44 7.85 -2.49 12.46
N SER A 45 7.23 -2.35 13.64
CA SER A 45 7.63 -1.37 14.66
C SER A 45 8.86 -1.79 15.48
N LYS A 46 9.39 -2.98 15.22
CA LYS A 46 10.52 -3.60 15.92
C LYS A 46 11.62 -3.98 14.91
N PRO A 47 12.50 -3.03 14.56
CA PRO A 47 13.44 -3.20 13.45
C PRO A 47 14.42 -4.37 13.62
N HIS A 48 14.84 -4.67 14.86
CA HIS A 48 15.73 -5.80 15.14
C HIS A 48 15.05 -7.16 14.86
N GLU A 49 13.83 -7.36 15.36
CA GLU A 49 13.05 -8.59 15.13
C GLU A 49 12.72 -8.75 13.63
N SER A 50 12.36 -7.65 12.96
CA SER A 50 12.15 -7.63 11.51
C SER A 50 13.43 -8.03 10.73
N PHE A 51 14.61 -7.56 11.15
CA PHE A 51 15.86 -7.89 10.47
C PHE A 51 16.22 -9.36 10.60
N GLU A 52 16.10 -9.91 11.81
CA GLU A 52 16.37 -11.33 12.05
C GLU A 52 15.44 -12.21 11.20
N LEU A 53 14.15 -11.83 11.14
CA LEU A 53 13.16 -12.54 10.33
C LEU A 53 13.46 -12.43 8.83
N LEU A 54 13.92 -11.26 8.36
CA LEU A 54 14.33 -11.06 6.96
C LEU A 54 15.58 -11.86 6.59
N GLY A 55 16.55 -11.95 7.51
CA GLY A 55 17.76 -12.75 7.33
C GLY A 55 17.46 -14.24 7.19
N LYS A 56 16.50 -14.74 7.99
CA LYS A 56 16.02 -16.14 7.91
C LYS A 56 15.13 -16.38 6.68
N ASN A 57 14.43 -15.36 6.19
CA ASN A 57 13.44 -15.46 5.12
C ASN A 57 13.70 -14.43 4.00
N PRO A 58 14.79 -14.57 3.22
CA PRO A 58 15.12 -13.63 2.14
C PRO A 58 14.08 -13.59 1.02
N GLU A 59 13.26 -14.64 0.90
CA GLU A 59 12.10 -14.74 0.00
C GLU A 59 11.06 -13.62 0.24
N LEU A 60 11.06 -12.98 1.42
CA LEU A 60 10.22 -11.82 1.71
C LEU A 60 10.50 -10.62 0.77
N LEU A 61 11.70 -10.56 0.18
CA LEU A 61 12.09 -9.53 -0.78
C LEU A 61 11.59 -9.80 -2.20
N ASP A 62 10.87 -10.91 -2.42
CA ASP A 62 10.27 -11.22 -3.70
C ASP A 62 9.18 -10.20 -4.08
N SER A 63 9.23 -9.77 -5.35
CA SER A 63 8.17 -9.06 -6.05
C SER A 63 6.76 -9.56 -5.76
N ARG A 64 6.57 -10.89 -5.65
CA ARG A 64 5.27 -11.52 -5.39
C ARG A 64 4.75 -11.21 -3.99
N THR A 65 5.63 -11.26 -2.98
CA THR A 65 5.33 -10.92 -1.60
C THR A 65 4.94 -9.45 -1.48
N ILE A 66 5.71 -8.57 -2.11
CA ILE A 66 5.45 -7.12 -2.14
C ILE A 66 4.10 -6.84 -2.84
N ALA A 67 3.84 -7.46 -3.98
CA ALA A 67 2.58 -7.31 -4.71
C ALA A 67 1.38 -7.86 -3.93
N LEU A 68 1.54 -8.96 -3.20
CA LEU A 68 0.52 -9.53 -2.33
C LEU A 68 0.14 -8.54 -1.22
N LEU A 69 1.12 -7.97 -0.51
CA LEU A 69 0.87 -6.94 0.51
C LEU A 69 0.14 -5.73 -0.07
N GLY A 70 0.53 -5.30 -1.28
CA GLY A 70 -0.17 -4.22 -1.99
C GLY A 70 -1.63 -4.54 -2.30
N ARG A 71 -1.96 -5.79 -2.68
CA ARG A 71 -3.35 -6.23 -2.89
C ARG A 71 -4.13 -6.28 -1.58
N VAL A 72 -3.57 -6.87 -0.52
CA VAL A 72 -4.23 -6.94 0.80
C VAL A 72 -4.55 -5.52 1.32
N ALA A 73 -3.60 -4.59 1.24
CA ALA A 73 -3.84 -3.21 1.62
C ALA A 73 -4.91 -2.53 0.76
N ARG A 74 -4.94 -2.81 -0.55
CA ARG A 74 -5.99 -2.30 -1.45
C ARG A 74 -7.36 -2.81 -1.05
N ASP A 75 -7.49 -4.11 -0.82
CA ASP A 75 -8.76 -4.73 -0.47
C ASP A 75 -9.29 -4.19 0.86
N MET A 76 -8.40 -3.92 1.83
CA MET A 76 -8.76 -3.27 3.10
C MET A 76 -9.19 -1.80 2.96
N LEU A 77 -8.66 -1.08 1.97
CA LEU A 77 -8.98 0.33 1.71
C LEU A 77 -10.14 0.50 0.73
N ARG A 78 -10.63 -0.59 0.11
CA ARG A 78 -11.74 -0.54 -0.84
C ARG A 78 -13.02 -0.18 -0.08
N PRO A 79 -13.72 0.90 -0.46
CA PRO A 79 -15.07 1.15 0.01
C PRO A 79 -15.95 -0.03 -0.41
N THR A 80 -16.68 -0.62 0.52
CA THR A 80 -17.74 -1.57 0.18
C THR A 80 -19.00 -0.80 -0.20
N GLN A 81 -19.89 -1.40 -0.98
CA GLN A 81 -21.13 -0.75 -1.45
C GLN A 81 -21.99 -0.16 -0.31
N LEU A 82 -21.80 -0.63 0.92
CA LEU A 82 -22.55 -0.19 2.10
C LEU A 82 -21.72 0.53 3.17
N ASP A 83 -20.38 0.63 3.06
CA ASP A 83 -19.62 1.24 4.16
C ASP A 83 -18.22 1.73 3.80
N MET A 84 -17.83 2.82 4.46
CA MET A 84 -16.45 3.29 4.48
C MET A 84 -15.58 2.38 5.36
N PRO A 85 -14.31 2.12 5.00
CA PRO A 85 -13.43 1.31 5.84
C PRO A 85 -13.32 1.89 7.25
N SER A 86 -13.49 1.04 8.28
CA SER A 86 -13.33 1.45 9.68
C SER A 86 -11.94 2.03 9.93
N GLU A 87 -11.81 2.91 10.92
CA GLU A 87 -10.51 3.50 11.28
C GLU A 87 -9.45 2.44 11.58
N LEU A 88 -9.84 1.35 12.24
CA LEU A 88 -8.97 0.21 12.51
C LEU A 88 -8.47 -0.47 11.22
N LYS A 89 -9.37 -0.72 10.25
CA LYS A 89 -9.00 -1.28 8.93
C LYS A 89 -8.06 -0.33 8.17
N ARG A 90 -8.31 0.98 8.20
CA ARG A 90 -7.44 2.00 7.58
C ARG A 90 -6.05 2.02 8.21
N LYS A 91 -5.98 2.02 9.55
CA LYS A 91 -4.71 1.94 10.30
C LYS A 91 -3.93 0.69 9.92
N HIS A 92 -4.59 -0.46 9.86
CA HIS A 92 -3.93 -1.71 9.51
C HIS A 92 -3.43 -1.73 8.05
N ALA A 93 -4.22 -1.21 7.11
CA ALA A 93 -3.79 -1.05 5.72
C ALA A 93 -2.57 -0.14 5.58
N HIS A 94 -2.50 0.96 6.34
CA HIS A 94 -1.32 1.84 6.35
C HIS A 94 -0.06 1.12 6.85
N ILE A 95 -0.18 0.24 7.85
CA ILE A 95 0.93 -0.58 8.32
C ILE A 95 1.40 -1.52 7.20
N ILE A 96 0.47 -2.22 6.53
CA ILE A 96 0.80 -3.12 5.42
C ILE A 96 1.50 -2.38 4.27
N ILE A 97 1.03 -1.18 3.91
CA ILE A 97 1.68 -0.33 2.88
C ILE A 97 3.09 0.07 3.32
N SER A 98 3.26 0.41 4.60
CA SER A 98 4.56 0.79 5.17
C SER A 98 5.55 -0.38 5.15
N VAL A 99 5.07 -1.60 5.42
CA VAL A 99 5.85 -2.83 5.31
C VAL A 99 6.22 -3.11 3.86
N ALA A 100 5.28 -3.02 2.93
CA ALA A 100 5.56 -3.20 1.50
C ALA A 100 6.61 -2.19 0.99
N ALA A 101 6.53 -0.93 1.43
CA ALA A 101 7.52 0.10 1.10
C ALA A 101 8.91 -0.25 1.63
N LEU A 102 8.99 -0.77 2.86
CA LEU A 102 10.24 -1.23 3.45
C LEU A 102 10.85 -2.38 2.63
N LEU A 103 10.05 -3.38 2.28
CA LEU A 103 10.49 -4.52 1.47
C LEU A 103 10.96 -4.09 0.07
N VAL A 104 10.31 -3.11 -0.56
CA VAL A 104 10.78 -2.51 -1.82
C VAL A 104 12.18 -1.91 -1.65
N ILE A 105 12.41 -1.13 -0.59
CA ILE A 105 13.73 -0.53 -0.30
C ILE A 105 14.77 -1.62 -0.04
N CYS A 106 14.41 -2.66 0.70
CA CYS A 106 15.30 -3.78 0.99
C CYS A 106 15.65 -4.58 -0.28
N ALA A 107 14.69 -4.83 -1.17
CA ALA A 107 14.88 -5.61 -2.39
C ALA A 107 15.83 -4.93 -3.40
N ILE A 108 15.88 -3.60 -3.41
CA ILE A 108 16.79 -2.82 -4.27
C ILE A 108 18.14 -2.51 -3.60
N THR A 109 18.25 -2.73 -2.28
CA THR A 109 19.48 -2.43 -1.53
C THR A 109 20.43 -3.61 -1.67
N PRO A 110 21.71 -3.41 -2.02
CA PRO A 110 22.70 -4.48 -2.03
C PRO A 110 22.73 -5.20 -0.68
N LYS A 111 22.88 -6.54 -0.67
CA LYS A 111 22.86 -7.35 0.55
C LYS A 111 23.87 -6.87 1.61
N SER A 112 25.04 -6.41 1.17
CA SER A 112 26.09 -5.82 2.03
C SER A 112 25.68 -4.52 2.72
N ALA A 113 24.76 -3.75 2.15
CA ALA A 113 24.28 -2.47 2.66
C ALA A 113 22.92 -2.57 3.38
N LEU A 114 22.27 -3.75 3.34
CA LEU A 114 20.92 -3.95 3.87
C LEU A 114 20.84 -3.70 5.38
N ARG A 115 21.81 -4.23 6.13
CA ARG A 115 21.91 -4.06 7.59
C ARG A 115 21.98 -2.58 7.97
N VAL A 116 22.93 -1.85 7.37
CA VAL A 116 23.11 -0.40 7.60
C VAL A 116 21.86 0.39 7.23
N ARG A 117 21.17 0.03 6.13
CA ARG A 117 19.96 0.74 5.70
C ARG A 117 18.81 0.55 6.70
N LEU A 118 18.66 -0.65 7.25
CA LEU A 118 17.62 -0.98 8.24
C LEU A 118 17.95 -0.41 9.62
N GLU A 119 19.20 -0.46 10.06
CA GLU A 119 19.66 0.22 11.29
C GLU A 119 19.43 1.73 11.20
N ASN A 120 19.68 2.34 10.04
CA ASN A 120 19.35 3.75 9.82
C ASN A 120 17.83 4.02 9.82
N PHE A 121 17.01 3.07 9.40
CA PHE A 121 15.55 3.20 9.49
C PHE A 121 15.09 3.12 10.95
N ALA A 122 15.65 2.18 11.71
CA ALA A 122 15.42 1.99 13.14
C ALA A 122 15.87 3.19 13.98
N GLY A 123 17.09 3.66 13.74
CA GLY A 123 17.69 4.83 14.36
C GLY A 123 17.18 6.14 13.76
N GLU A 124 16.03 6.12 13.10
CA GLU A 124 15.30 7.34 12.74
C GLU A 124 16.06 8.30 11.80
N CYS A 125 17.00 7.80 11.00
CA CYS A 125 17.75 8.60 10.03
C CYS A 125 16.79 9.33 9.08
N LYS A 126 16.85 10.67 9.07
CA LYS A 126 15.95 11.54 8.30
C LYS A 126 15.92 11.17 6.81
N LYS A 127 17.08 10.82 6.23
CA LYS A 127 17.20 10.44 4.81
C LYS A 127 16.48 9.13 4.51
N THR A 128 16.63 8.12 5.38
CA THR A 128 16.01 6.80 5.21
C THR A 128 14.51 6.86 5.46
N ARG A 129 14.06 7.61 6.48
CA ARG A 129 12.63 7.88 6.72
C ARG A 129 11.98 8.58 5.54
N ARG A 130 12.63 9.62 5.00
CA ARG A 130 12.13 10.31 3.80
C ARG A 130 11.99 9.38 2.61
N ALA A 131 13.01 8.56 2.33
CA ALA A 131 12.94 7.59 1.25
C ALA A 131 11.80 6.57 1.45
N HIS A 132 11.60 6.11 2.68
CA HIS A 132 10.49 5.23 3.04
C HIS A 132 9.13 5.92 2.84
N SER A 133 8.92 7.12 3.39
CA SER A 133 7.68 7.88 3.21
C SER A 133 7.37 8.17 1.74
N GLU A 134 8.38 8.40 0.91
CA GLU A 134 8.21 8.61 -0.53
C GLU A 134 7.75 7.33 -1.27
N VAL A 135 8.29 6.16 -0.89
CA VAL A 135 7.85 4.87 -1.43
C VAL A 135 6.44 4.54 -0.93
N VAL A 136 6.13 4.83 0.34
CA VAL A 136 4.78 4.71 0.91
C VAL A 136 3.79 5.53 0.09
N ALA A 137 4.07 6.81 -0.16
CA ALA A 137 3.20 7.67 -0.96
C ALA A 137 3.00 7.11 -2.38
N THR A 138 4.07 6.59 -3.00
CA THR A 138 4.00 5.99 -4.34
C THR A 138 3.12 4.73 -4.37
N LEU A 139 3.23 3.86 -3.35
CA LEU A 139 2.37 2.68 -3.22
C LEU A 139 0.93 3.08 -2.92
N TYR A 140 0.73 4.08 -2.07
CA TYR A 140 -0.57 4.63 -1.74
C TYR A 140 -1.27 5.17 -2.99
N ASP A 141 -0.59 5.95 -3.84
CA ASP A 141 -1.15 6.46 -5.10
C ASP A 141 -1.55 5.35 -6.08
N ARG A 142 -0.86 4.20 -6.07
CA ARG A 142 -1.19 3.02 -6.89
C ARG A 142 -2.35 2.21 -6.32
N ILE A 143 -2.53 2.27 -5.01
CA ILE A 143 -3.54 1.49 -4.28
C ILE A 143 -4.84 2.28 -4.16
N LYS A 144 -4.76 3.61 -4.03
CA LYS A 144 -5.89 4.50 -3.87
C LYS A 144 -6.89 4.18 -4.98
N PRO A 145 -8.13 3.78 -4.63
CA PRO A 145 -9.15 3.59 -5.63
C PRO A 145 -9.27 4.92 -6.39
N LYS A 146 -9.06 4.88 -7.71
CA LYS A 146 -9.59 5.94 -8.57
C LYS A 146 -11.11 5.82 -8.41
N PHE A 147 -11.67 6.60 -7.49
CA PHE A 147 -13.10 6.65 -7.31
C PHE A 147 -13.64 7.29 -8.59
N ASP A 148 -14.18 6.45 -9.47
CA ASP A 148 -14.77 6.89 -10.71
C ASP A 148 -16.18 7.39 -10.38
N TYR A 149 -16.29 8.66 -10.00
CA TYR A 149 -17.58 9.30 -9.72
C TYR A 149 -18.55 9.19 -10.92
N ASN A 150 -18.04 8.95 -12.14
CA ASN A 150 -18.88 8.72 -13.31
C ASN A 150 -19.59 7.37 -13.27
N LYS A 151 -19.04 6.33 -12.61
CA LYS A 151 -19.74 5.04 -12.45
C LYS A 151 -20.86 5.09 -11.41
N VAL A 152 -20.67 5.87 -10.35
CA VAL A 152 -21.69 6.03 -9.30
C VAL A 152 -22.88 6.87 -9.81
N ASN A 153 -22.63 7.91 -10.62
CA ASN A 153 -23.70 8.70 -11.23
C ASN A 153 -24.50 7.94 -12.31
N VAL A 154 -23.90 6.97 -12.99
CA VAL A 154 -24.62 6.14 -13.99
C VAL A 154 -25.51 5.09 -13.32
N GLU A 155 -25.16 4.62 -12.12
CA GLU A 155 -26.02 3.70 -11.35
C GLU A 155 -27.11 4.45 -10.57
N LEU A 156 -26.81 5.62 -9.98
CA LEU A 156 -27.82 6.48 -9.33
C LEU A 156 -28.79 7.11 -10.34
N GLY A 157 -28.34 7.44 -11.55
CA GLY A 157 -29.21 7.93 -12.62
C GLY A 157 -30.10 6.86 -13.26
N LYS A 158 -29.89 5.57 -12.93
CA LYS A 158 -30.73 4.44 -13.39
C LYS A 158 -31.74 3.98 -12.34
N MET A 159 -31.58 4.39 -11.08
CA MET A 159 -32.66 4.30 -10.08
C MET A 159 -33.57 5.50 -10.30
N SER A 160 -34.70 5.26 -10.97
CA SER A 160 -35.68 6.30 -11.27
C SER A 160 -36.22 6.86 -9.96
N LEU A 161 -36.02 8.16 -9.71
CA LEU A 161 -36.66 8.94 -8.63
C LEU A 161 -38.19 8.84 -8.63
N LYS A 162 -38.81 8.28 -9.69
CA LYS A 162 -40.25 8.08 -9.78
C LYS A 162 -40.78 6.97 -8.88
N ASP A 163 -39.97 5.95 -8.59
CA ASP A 163 -40.41 4.83 -7.74
C ASP A 163 -40.41 5.23 -6.26
N ASP A 164 -39.48 6.10 -5.85
CA ASP A 164 -39.40 6.64 -4.49
C ASP A 164 -40.44 7.74 -4.22
N GLU A 165 -40.79 8.57 -5.20
CA GLU A 165 -41.88 9.56 -5.04
C GLU A 165 -43.25 8.90 -4.86
N ALA A 166 -43.51 7.77 -5.55
CA ALA A 166 -44.77 7.03 -5.40
C ALA A 166 -44.87 6.32 -4.04
N ALA A 167 -43.75 5.75 -3.54
CA ALA A 167 -43.69 5.14 -2.23
C ALA A 167 -43.84 6.16 -1.09
N LEU A 168 -43.28 7.36 -1.24
CA LEU A 168 -43.40 8.45 -0.28
C LEU A 168 -44.82 9.04 -0.25
N ALA A 169 -45.48 9.16 -1.42
CA ALA A 169 -46.86 9.63 -1.52
C ALA A 169 -47.87 8.64 -0.91
N GLN A 170 -47.63 7.33 -1.01
CA GLN A 170 -48.45 6.32 -0.32
C GLN A 170 -48.23 6.30 1.20
N ALA A 171 -47.01 6.57 1.67
CA ALA A 171 -46.70 6.60 3.10
C ALA A 171 -47.28 7.82 3.84
N LEU A 172 -47.60 8.90 3.11
CA LEU A 172 -48.14 10.16 3.66
C LEU A 172 -49.68 10.23 3.65
N GLN A 173 -50.38 9.17 3.20
CA GLN A 173 -51.85 9.08 3.22
C GLN A 173 -52.43 8.31 4.42
N ILE A 174 -51.67 8.12 5.51
CA ILE A 174 -52.14 7.55 6.78
C ILE A 174 -52.25 8.63 7.84
#